data_AF-R9M4G9-F1
#
_entry.id   AF-R9M4G9-F1
#
_cell.length_a   1.000
_cell.length_b   1.000
_cell.length_c   1.000
_cell.angle_alpha   90.00
_cell.angle_beta   90.00
_cell.angle_gamma   90.00
#
_symmetry.space_group_name_H-M   'P 1'
#
loop_
_entity.id
_entity.type
_entity.pdbx_description
1 polymer ?
#
loop_
_entity_poly.entity_id
_entity_poly.type
_entity_poly.pdbx_seq_one_letter_code
_entity_poly.pdbx_strand_id
1 'polypeptide(L)'
;MTGIIEKIDALLERPRYLIDIFPRTVPQTDDRRYFEIEEYFQKNRGALNEKFCSIILKLYCYYDFWVSAGDEAAKNPRPEQLVEWICRCFEGDWRKRDYMNIILPGCDAMMILNGDDLYMILCNPDQRLRELAAQLAGAEGLFFYKAPEP
;
A
#
# COMPACT_ATOMS: atom_id res chain seq x y z
N MET A 1 -7.88 -6.57 19.62
CA MET A 1 -6.98 -5.53 19.06
C MET A 1 -5.50 -5.88 19.30
N THR A 2 -5.12 -6.38 20.48
CA THR A 2 -3.73 -6.80 20.80
C THR A 2 -3.08 -7.69 19.74
N GLY A 3 -3.81 -8.71 19.24
CA GLY A 3 -3.28 -9.62 18.21
C GLY A 3 -3.15 -9.04 16.78
N ILE A 4 -3.73 -7.86 16.48
CA ILE A 4 -3.48 -7.17 15.19
C ILE A 4 -2.15 -6.41 15.29
N ILE A 5 -1.93 -5.69 16.39
CA ILE A 5 -0.72 -4.90 16.62
C ILE A 5 0.53 -5.80 16.65
N GLU A 6 0.48 -6.89 17.45
CA GLU A 6 1.59 -7.86 17.50
C GLU A 6 1.93 -8.46 16.13
N LYS A 7 0.91 -8.60 15.27
CA LYS A 7 1.08 -9.15 13.92
C LYS A 7 1.69 -8.14 12.96
N ILE A 8 1.35 -6.86 13.09
CA ILE A 8 1.97 -5.77 12.33
C ILE A 8 3.47 -5.77 12.58
N ASP A 9 3.89 -5.71 13.85
CA ASP A 9 5.31 -5.66 14.23
C ASP A 9 6.10 -6.85 13.68
N ALA A 10 5.55 -8.06 13.78
CA ALA A 10 6.18 -9.27 13.26
C ALA A 10 6.35 -9.29 11.72
N LEU A 11 5.51 -8.55 10.99
CA LEU A 11 5.52 -8.50 9.52
C LEU A 11 6.36 -7.35 8.97
N LEU A 12 6.61 -6.30 9.75
CA LEU A 12 7.47 -5.18 9.35
C LEU A 12 8.93 -5.62 9.09
N GLU A 13 9.40 -6.62 9.82
CA GLU A 13 10.76 -7.19 9.70
C GLU A 13 10.93 -8.17 8.53
N ARG A 14 9.88 -8.39 7.72
CA ARG A 14 9.87 -9.38 6.64
C ARG A 14 10.24 -8.76 5.28
N PRO A 15 10.53 -9.59 4.26
CA PRO A 15 10.78 -9.09 2.91
C PRO A 15 9.63 -8.20 2.42
N ARG A 16 9.99 -7.04 1.87
CA ARG A 16 9.06 -6.03 1.38
C ARG A 16 9.04 -6.02 -0.15
N TYR A 17 7.87 -5.86 -0.71
CA TYR A 17 7.64 -5.61 -2.13
C TYR A 17 6.89 -4.28 -2.27
N LEU A 18 7.12 -3.58 -3.37
CA LEU A 18 6.49 -2.30 -3.67
C LEU A 18 5.51 -2.45 -4.82
N ILE A 19 4.35 -1.81 -4.71
CA ILE A 19 3.45 -1.49 -5.82
C ILE A 19 3.61 0.00 -6.09
N ASP A 20 4.32 0.36 -7.16
CA ASP A 20 4.91 1.70 -7.33
C ASP A 20 4.59 2.27 -8.72
N ILE A 21 4.67 3.58 -8.86
CA ILE A 21 4.60 4.29 -10.14
C ILE A 21 5.88 4.12 -11.00
N PHE A 22 7.00 3.72 -10.39
CA PHE A 22 8.24 3.41 -11.09
C PHE A 22 8.58 1.91 -11.03
N PRO A 23 9.22 1.32 -12.06
CA PRO A 23 9.57 -0.10 -12.09
C PRO A 23 10.73 -0.50 -11.16
N ARG A 24 11.42 0.49 -10.59
CA ARG A 24 12.61 0.34 -9.74
C ARG A 24 12.92 1.68 -9.09
N THR A 25 13.71 1.65 -8.03
CA THR A 25 14.25 2.85 -7.39
C THR A 25 14.94 3.76 -8.41
N VAL A 26 14.52 5.02 -8.44
CA VAL A 26 15.12 6.03 -9.30
C VAL A 26 16.46 6.47 -8.69
N PRO A 27 17.58 6.41 -9.45
CA PRO A 27 18.87 6.89 -8.96
C PRO A 27 18.82 8.38 -8.63
N GLN A 28 19.56 8.80 -7.60
CA GLN A 28 19.73 10.22 -7.31
C GLN A 28 20.57 10.89 -8.40
N THR A 29 20.13 12.07 -8.84
CA THR A 29 20.82 12.93 -9.80
C THR A 29 21.05 14.30 -9.19
N ASP A 30 22.15 14.97 -9.57
CA ASP A 30 22.52 16.28 -9.03
C ASP A 30 21.49 17.36 -9.33
N ASP A 31 20.76 17.21 -10.44
CA ASP A 31 19.70 18.14 -10.87
C ASP A 31 18.39 17.99 -10.08
N ARG A 32 18.32 17.03 -9.14
CA ARG A 32 17.16 16.78 -8.26
C ARG A 32 15.83 16.57 -8.99
N ARG A 33 15.85 16.28 -10.30
CA ARG A 33 14.64 16.21 -11.13
C ARG A 33 13.62 15.23 -10.60
N TYR A 34 14.07 14.10 -10.04
CA TYR A 34 13.20 13.12 -9.41
C TYR A 34 12.30 13.76 -8.34
N PHE A 35 12.85 14.59 -7.45
CA PHE A 35 12.10 15.20 -6.36
C PHE A 35 11.06 16.21 -6.85
N GLU A 36 11.38 16.97 -7.91
CA GLU A 36 10.41 17.90 -8.53
C GLU A 36 9.23 17.15 -9.15
N ILE A 37 9.50 16.01 -9.81
CA ILE A 37 8.47 15.15 -10.39
C ILE A 37 7.67 14.42 -9.31
N GLU A 38 8.31 13.96 -8.24
CA GLU A 38 7.65 13.36 -7.09
C GLU A 38 6.67 14.37 -6.45
N GLU A 39 7.10 15.61 -6.21
CA GLU A 39 6.23 16.66 -5.70
C GLU A 39 5.04 16.95 -6.65
N TYR A 40 5.27 16.92 -7.97
CA TYR A 40 4.19 17.03 -8.95
C TYR A 40 3.17 15.90 -8.78
N PHE A 41 3.60 14.65 -8.70
CA PHE A 41 2.69 13.52 -8.51
C PHE A 41 1.94 13.60 -7.17
N GLN A 42 2.61 14.02 -6.09
CA GLN A 42 2.00 14.18 -4.77
C GLN A 42 0.86 15.20 -4.74
N LYS A 43 0.99 16.27 -5.53
CA LYS A 43 -0.05 17.29 -5.72
C LYS A 43 -1.16 16.86 -6.69
N ASN A 44 -0.89 15.87 -7.56
CA ASN A 44 -1.79 15.45 -8.65
C ASN A 44 -2.15 13.95 -8.57
N ARG A 45 -2.34 13.43 -7.35
CA ARG A 45 -2.46 11.99 -7.09
C ARG A 45 -3.86 11.38 -7.25
N GLY A 46 -4.88 12.12 -7.67
CA GLY A 46 -6.26 11.62 -7.72
C GLY A 46 -6.39 10.29 -8.46
N ALA A 47 -5.81 10.20 -9.66
CA ALA A 47 -5.78 8.95 -10.43
C ALA A 47 -4.96 7.84 -9.77
N LEU A 48 -3.91 8.17 -9.01
CA LEU A 48 -3.13 7.16 -8.27
C LEU A 48 -3.92 6.58 -7.09
N ASN A 49 -4.66 7.42 -6.38
CA ASN A 49 -5.50 7.00 -5.26
C ASN A 49 -6.60 6.03 -5.71
N GLU A 50 -7.23 6.32 -6.85
CA GLU A 50 -8.22 5.43 -7.47
C GLU A 50 -7.61 4.06 -7.81
N LYS A 51 -6.39 4.05 -8.36
CA LYS A 51 -5.66 2.79 -8.65
C LYS A 51 -5.34 2.00 -7.39
N PHE A 52 -4.86 2.64 -6.33
CA PHE A 52 -4.61 1.98 -5.04
C PHE A 52 -5.90 1.40 -4.46
N CYS A 53 -6.97 2.18 -4.42
CA CYS A 53 -8.28 1.72 -3.96
C CYS A 53 -8.76 0.49 -4.78
N SER A 54 -8.67 0.56 -6.11
CA SER A 54 -9.03 -0.53 -7.02
C SER A 54 -8.25 -1.82 -6.73
N ILE A 55 -6.93 -1.75 -6.53
CA ILE A 55 -6.12 -2.92 -6.20
C ILE A 55 -6.52 -3.51 -4.85
N ILE A 56 -6.69 -2.66 -3.82
CA ILE A 56 -7.05 -3.10 -2.47
C ILE A 56 -8.40 -3.81 -2.48
N LEU A 57 -9.41 -3.25 -3.15
CA LEU A 57 -10.74 -3.84 -3.26
C LEU A 57 -10.74 -5.17 -4.03
N LYS A 58 -9.98 -5.25 -5.13
CA LYS A 58 -9.83 -6.51 -5.88
C LYS A 58 -9.15 -7.58 -5.03
N LEU A 59 -8.09 -7.24 -4.29
CA LEU A 59 -7.46 -8.17 -3.35
C LEU A 59 -8.39 -8.61 -2.22
N TYR A 60 -9.25 -7.71 -1.74
CA TYR A 60 -10.25 -8.01 -0.72
C TYR A 60 -11.26 -9.06 -1.16
N CYS A 61 -11.50 -9.21 -2.47
CA CYS A 61 -12.33 -10.31 -3.00
C CYS A 61 -11.67 -11.69 -2.89
N TYR A 62 -10.34 -11.77 -2.73
CA TYR A 62 -9.59 -13.02 -2.68
C TYR A 62 -9.10 -13.40 -1.28
N TYR A 63 -8.99 -12.44 -0.37
CA TYR A 63 -8.41 -12.62 0.95
C TYR A 63 -9.24 -11.93 2.04
N ASP A 64 -9.31 -12.56 3.20
CA ASP A 64 -9.75 -11.89 4.43
C ASP A 64 -8.78 -10.75 4.78
N PHE A 65 -9.29 -9.64 5.29
CA PHE A 65 -8.53 -8.49 5.75
C PHE A 65 -8.71 -8.26 7.23
N TRP A 66 -7.62 -8.08 7.97
CA TRP A 66 -7.65 -7.42 9.28
C TRP A 66 -7.01 -6.05 9.13
N VAL A 67 -7.84 -5.01 9.22
CA VAL A 67 -7.49 -3.63 8.91
C VAL A 67 -7.26 -2.86 10.21
N SER A 68 -6.21 -2.04 10.22
CA SER A 68 -5.91 -1.03 11.24
C SER A 68 -5.72 0.31 10.54
N ALA A 69 -6.55 1.30 10.85
CA ALA A 69 -6.55 2.63 10.25
C ALA A 69 -6.70 3.69 11.35
N GLY A 70 -5.62 4.37 11.71
CA GLY A 70 -5.59 5.23 12.90
C GLY A 70 -5.96 4.46 14.18
N ASP A 71 -6.91 4.99 14.95
CA ASP A 71 -7.43 4.36 16.18
C ASP A 71 -8.50 3.28 15.93
N GLU A 72 -8.85 3.03 14.66
CA GLU A 72 -9.87 2.05 14.28
C GLU A 72 -9.24 0.75 13.79
N ALA A 73 -9.90 -0.36 14.10
CA ALA A 73 -9.53 -1.65 13.55
C ALA A 73 -10.76 -2.56 13.36
N ALA A 74 -10.77 -3.32 12.27
CA ALA A 74 -11.81 -4.32 12.02
C ALA A 74 -11.28 -5.53 11.25
N LYS A 75 -11.97 -6.66 11.42
CA LYS A 75 -11.79 -7.83 10.58
C LYS A 75 -12.90 -7.85 9.55
N ASN A 76 -12.55 -8.00 8.27
CA ASN A 76 -13.45 -8.00 7.14
C ASN A 76 -14.51 -6.88 7.24
N PRO A 77 -14.09 -5.61 7.24
CA PRO A 77 -15.02 -4.48 7.28
C PRO A 77 -15.98 -4.51 6.08
N ARG A 78 -17.11 -3.82 6.21
CA ARG A 78 -17.99 -3.64 5.04
C ARG A 78 -17.24 -2.89 3.93
N PRO A 79 -17.50 -3.19 2.64
CA PRO A 79 -16.81 -2.52 1.53
C PRO A 79 -16.86 -1.00 1.62
N GLU A 80 -18.00 -0.42 2.02
CA GLU A 80 -18.17 1.02 2.15
C GLU A 80 -17.24 1.61 3.22
N GLN A 81 -17.10 0.91 4.36
CA GLN A 81 -16.19 1.30 5.43
C GLN A 81 -14.72 1.16 5.03
N LEU A 82 -14.38 0.10 4.28
CA LEU A 82 -13.02 -0.07 3.75
C LEU A 82 -12.65 1.08 2.80
N VAL A 83 -13.55 1.45 1.90
CA VAL A 83 -13.36 2.58 0.99
C VAL A 83 -13.22 3.89 1.74
N GLU A 84 -14.06 4.13 2.75
CA GLU A 84 -13.97 5.32 3.61
C GLU A 84 -12.58 5.43 4.25
N TRP A 85 -12.08 4.35 4.86
CA TRP A 85 -10.75 4.35 5.48
C TRP A 85 -9.62 4.55 4.46
N ILE A 86 -9.72 3.95 3.26
CA ILE A 86 -8.72 4.15 2.19
C ILE A 86 -8.71 5.61 1.75
N CYS A 87 -9.88 6.22 1.54
CA CYS A 87 -10.00 7.61 1.15
C CYS A 87 -9.42 8.54 2.23
N ARG A 88 -9.69 8.25 3.51
CA ARG A 88 -9.13 9.01 4.63
C ARG A 88 -7.60 9.01 4.65
N CYS A 89 -6.96 7.90 4.28
CA CYS A 89 -5.50 7.87 4.14
C CYS A 89 -4.97 8.91 3.14
N PHE A 90 -5.78 9.37 2.19
CA PHE A 90 -5.34 10.33 1.18
C PHE A 90 -5.71 11.79 1.49
N GLU A 91 -6.57 12.01 2.48
CA GLU A 91 -7.07 13.33 2.84
C GLU A 91 -6.03 14.19 3.55
N GLY A 92 -6.13 15.50 3.38
CA GLY A 92 -5.26 16.47 4.04
C GLY A 92 -3.99 16.83 3.27
N ASP A 93 -3.17 17.65 3.93
CA ASP A 93 -1.91 18.15 3.38
C ASP A 93 -0.88 17.03 3.21
N TRP A 94 -0.14 17.06 2.10
CA TRP A 94 1.03 16.20 1.92
C TRP A 94 2.02 16.37 3.10
N ARG A 95 2.55 15.24 3.59
CA ARG A 95 3.38 15.06 4.81
C ARG A 95 2.61 15.04 6.14
N LYS A 96 1.28 15.01 6.08
CA LYS A 96 0.39 14.89 7.24
C LYS A 96 -0.75 13.90 6.99
N ARG A 97 -0.63 13.09 5.94
CA ARG A 97 -1.70 12.16 5.57
C ARG A 97 -1.58 10.90 6.42
N ASP A 98 -2.70 10.21 6.58
CA ASP A 98 -2.77 9.03 7.43
C ASP A 98 -2.25 7.78 6.72
N TYR A 99 -2.13 6.68 7.47
CA TYR A 99 -1.73 5.38 6.96
C TYR A 99 -2.67 4.28 7.44
N MET A 100 -2.61 3.15 6.76
CA MET A 100 -3.39 1.97 7.04
C MET A 100 -2.54 0.72 6.89
N ASN A 101 -2.69 -0.21 7.83
CA ASN A 101 -2.15 -1.56 7.75
C ASN A 101 -3.27 -2.55 7.50
N ILE A 102 -3.08 -3.45 6.54
CA ILE A 102 -4.05 -4.49 6.16
C ILE A 102 -3.33 -5.83 6.23
N ILE A 103 -3.66 -6.65 7.22
CA ILE A 103 -3.14 -8.01 7.34
C ILE A 103 -4.01 -8.95 6.52
N LEU A 104 -3.36 -9.82 5.74
CA LEU A 104 -3.97 -10.95 5.02
C LEU A 104 -3.62 -12.23 5.80
N PRO A 105 -4.44 -12.62 6.80
CA PRO A 105 -4.08 -13.67 7.76
C PRO A 105 -3.94 -15.05 7.09
N GLY A 106 -4.64 -15.31 5.98
CA GLY A 106 -4.61 -16.59 5.27
C GLY A 106 -3.26 -16.93 4.62
N CYS A 107 -2.41 -15.92 4.39
CA CYS A 107 -1.09 -16.10 3.77
C CYS A 107 0.04 -15.42 4.56
N ASP A 108 -0.23 -15.03 5.81
CA ASP A 108 0.74 -14.37 6.69
C ASP A 108 1.45 -13.16 6.05
N ALA A 109 0.67 -12.31 5.39
CA ALA A 109 1.17 -11.13 4.69
C ALA A 109 0.49 -9.85 5.22
N MET A 110 1.08 -8.70 4.91
CA MET A 110 0.50 -7.40 5.24
C MET A 110 0.73 -6.41 4.11
N MET A 111 -0.26 -5.58 3.85
CA MET A 111 -0.18 -4.43 2.96
C MET A 111 -0.18 -3.15 3.79
N ILE A 112 0.67 -2.20 3.43
CA ILE A 112 0.75 -0.88 4.06
C ILE A 112 0.39 0.15 2.98
N LEU A 113 -0.63 0.94 3.28
CA LEU A 113 -1.00 2.11 2.50
C LEU A 113 -0.63 3.34 3.31
N ASN A 114 0.27 4.17 2.78
CA ASN A 114 0.63 5.43 3.40
C ASN A 114 0.17 6.57 2.48
N GLY A 115 -0.58 7.51 3.04
CA GLY A 115 -1.05 8.69 2.35
C GLY A 115 0.06 9.53 1.76
N ASP A 116 1.27 9.50 2.32
CA ASP A 116 2.37 10.31 1.82
C ASP A 116 3.29 9.59 0.85
N ASP A 117 3.05 8.30 0.55
CA ASP A 117 3.82 7.54 -0.41
C ASP A 117 3.13 7.48 -1.79
N LEU A 118 3.95 7.42 -2.85
CA LEU A 118 3.51 7.15 -4.23
C LEU A 118 3.53 5.64 -4.56
N TYR A 119 3.63 4.80 -3.53
CA TYR A 119 3.65 3.35 -3.63
C TYR A 119 2.88 2.73 -2.45
N MET A 120 2.49 1.46 -2.59
CA MET A 120 2.05 0.61 -1.48
C MET A 120 3.14 -0.41 -1.15
N ILE A 121 3.23 -0.81 0.12
CA ILE A 121 4.17 -1.84 0.56
C ILE A 121 3.40 -3.15 0.78
N LEU A 122 3.97 -4.26 0.34
CA LEU A 122 3.48 -5.61 0.61
C LEU A 122 4.57 -6.43 1.31
N CYS A 123 4.35 -6.71 2.59
CA CYS A 123 5.23 -7.45 3.48
C CYS A 123 4.92 -8.94 3.46
N ASN A 124 5.96 -9.77 3.35
CA ASN A 124 5.90 -11.22 3.40
C ASN A 124 4.89 -11.92 2.45
N PRO A 125 4.64 -11.44 1.21
CA PRO A 125 3.69 -12.11 0.35
C PRO A 125 4.19 -13.49 -0.08
N ASP A 126 3.31 -14.50 -0.01
CA ASP A 126 3.55 -15.81 -0.62
C ASP A 126 3.59 -15.71 -2.15
N GLN A 127 3.91 -16.81 -2.84
CA GLN A 127 4.01 -16.80 -4.29
C GLN A 127 2.71 -16.38 -4.98
N ARG A 128 1.57 -16.89 -4.51
CA ARG A 128 0.26 -16.63 -5.11
C ARG A 128 -0.12 -15.16 -4.99
N LEU A 129 0.09 -14.58 -3.81
CA LEU A 129 -0.18 -13.17 -3.56
C LEU A 129 0.74 -12.26 -4.39
N ARG A 130 2.02 -12.63 -4.55
CA ARG A 130 2.95 -11.88 -5.43
C ARG A 130 2.47 -11.87 -6.88
N GLU A 131 2.08 -13.03 -7.42
CA GLU A 131 1.62 -13.15 -8.80
C GLU A 131 0.34 -12.32 -9.02
N LEU A 132 -0.61 -12.39 -8.08
CA LEU A 132 -1.85 -11.62 -8.16
C LEU A 132 -1.59 -10.12 -8.03
N ALA A 133 -0.77 -9.69 -7.07
CA ALA A 133 -0.41 -8.29 -6.87
C ALA A 133 0.29 -7.72 -8.11
N ALA A 134 1.19 -8.48 -8.74
CA ALA A 134 1.88 -8.07 -9.97
C ALA A 134 0.89 -7.89 -11.15
N GLN A 135 -0.07 -8.81 -11.32
CA GLN A 135 -1.09 -8.70 -12.36
C GLN A 135 -1.99 -7.49 -12.15
N LEU A 136 -2.45 -7.27 -10.92
CA LEU A 136 -3.30 -6.14 -10.56
C LEU A 136 -2.56 -4.81 -10.72
N ALA A 137 -1.31 -4.73 -10.25
CA ALA A 137 -0.47 -3.55 -10.45
C ALA A 137 -0.30 -3.24 -11.94
N GLY A 138 0.07 -4.24 -12.74
CA GLY A 138 0.23 -4.07 -14.19
C GLY A 138 -1.06 -3.61 -14.90
N ALA A 139 -2.22 -4.14 -14.49
CA ALA A 139 -3.51 -3.72 -15.04
C ALA A 139 -3.86 -2.26 -14.73
N GLU A 140 -3.40 -1.72 -13.59
CA GLU A 140 -3.55 -0.31 -13.22
C GLU A 140 -2.40 0.59 -13.74
N GLY A 141 -1.46 0.03 -14.51
CA GLY A 141 -0.29 0.75 -15.01
C GLY A 141 0.74 1.10 -13.93
N LEU A 142 0.82 0.26 -12.89
CA LEU A 142 1.81 0.31 -11.81
C LEU A 142 2.78 -0.87 -11.94
N PHE A 143 3.83 -0.84 -11.15
CA PHE A 143 4.89 -1.86 -11.16
C PHE A 143 4.98 -2.58 -9.83
N PHE A 144 5.38 -3.85 -9.87
CA PHE A 144 5.56 -4.68 -8.69
C PHE A 144 6.98 -5.23 -8.64
N TYR A 145 7.74 -4.93 -7.58
CA TYR A 145 9.11 -5.40 -7.43
C TYR A 145 9.50 -5.56 -5.95
N LYS A 146 10.51 -6.38 -5.68
CA LYS A 146 11.08 -6.53 -4.32
C LYS A 146 11.75 -5.21 -3.94
N ALA A 147 11.41 -4.68 -2.77
CA ALA A 147 12.04 -3.47 -2.24
C ALA A 147 13.56 -3.70 -2.09
N PRO A 148 14.39 -2.67 -2.32
CA PRO A 148 15.81 -2.74 -2.01
C PRO A 148 16.00 -3.11 -0.53
N GLU A 149 16.99 -3.94 -0.25
CA GLU A 149 17.42 -4.13 1.14
C GLU A 149 18.05 -2.82 1.64
N PRO A 150 17.76 -2.41 2.89
CA PRO A 150 18.29 -1.17 3.46
C PRO A 150 19.81 -1.15 3.56
#